data_AF-A0A7C4KJ37-F1
#
_entry.id   AF-A0A7C4KJ37-F1
#
_cell.length_a   1.000
_cell.length_b   1.000
_cell.length_c   1.000
_cell.angle_alpha   90.00
_cell.angle_beta   90.00
_cell.angle_gamma   90.00
#
_symmetry.space_group_name_H-M   'P 1'
#
loop_
_entity.id
_entity.type
_entity.pdbx_description
1 polymer ?
#
loop_
_entity_poly.entity_id
_entity_poly.type
_entity_poly.pdbx_seq_one_letter_code
_entity_poly.pdbx_strand_id
1 'polypeptide(L)'
;MTENYASKRERWQRLLDALPESLRGHISLRNVEAVSALSPEAQGTLAQAIQAGLKRLPRAIELLGKAPELTVSELLEKASAEQESVKKAVVPDTDTQRRLADLIQFCYPDMNRISANALCESEALAGVLQIVSALESMFASPHLNSDFVLVIFHACLKQALERLDQKLAENPAFQQAVSKNNLTTHSTEVSNA
;
A
#
# COMPACT_ATOMS: atom_id res chain seq x y z
N MET A 1 -12.19 28.29 -1.27
CA MET A 1 -12.82 27.78 -2.51
C MET A 1 -12.09 26.51 -2.89
N THR A 2 -12.63 25.35 -2.50
CA THR A 2 -12.05 24.04 -2.81
C THR A 2 -12.26 23.76 -4.30
N GLU A 3 -11.18 23.64 -5.07
CA GLU A 3 -11.22 23.30 -6.50
C GLU A 3 -12.00 21.98 -6.68
N ASN A 4 -13.05 21.98 -7.50
CA ASN A 4 -13.81 20.75 -7.76
C ASN A 4 -12.98 19.81 -8.67
N TYR A 5 -13.23 18.50 -8.56
CA TYR A 5 -12.46 17.48 -9.30
C TYR A 5 -12.46 17.67 -10.83
N ALA A 6 -13.57 18.11 -11.42
CA ALA A 6 -13.67 18.41 -12.85
C ALA A 6 -12.77 19.59 -13.26
N SER A 7 -12.74 20.66 -12.47
CA SER A 7 -11.85 21.81 -12.73
C SER A 7 -10.37 21.42 -12.65
N LYS A 8 -10.02 20.57 -11.67
CA LYS A 8 -8.66 20.04 -11.52
C LYS A 8 -8.26 19.14 -12.69
N ARG A 9 -9.19 18.31 -13.16
CA ARG A 9 -8.98 17.41 -14.31
C ARG A 9 -8.78 18.19 -15.61
N GLU A 10 -9.54 19.25 -15.85
CA GLU A 10 -9.32 20.14 -16.99
C GLU A 10 -7.94 20.80 -16.94
N ARG A 11 -7.51 21.25 -15.76
CA ARG A 11 -6.17 21.82 -15.58
C ARG A 11 -5.07 20.81 -15.93
N TRP A 12 -5.19 19.59 -15.41
CA TRP A 12 -4.25 18.51 -15.72
C TRP A 12 -4.25 18.14 -17.20
N GLN A 13 -5.40 18.15 -17.87
CA GLN A 13 -5.47 17.88 -19.30
C GLN A 13 -4.72 18.95 -20.10
N ARG A 14 -4.92 20.25 -19.80
CA ARG A 14 -4.18 21.33 -20.48
C ARG A 14 -2.68 21.23 -20.29
N LEU A 15 -2.23 20.85 -19.09
CA LEU A 15 -0.82 20.64 -18.79
C LEU A 15 -0.26 19.43 -19.56
N LEU A 16 -1.03 18.34 -19.66
CA LEU A 16 -0.64 17.16 -20.44
C LEU A 16 -0.49 17.52 -21.93
N ASP A 17 -1.42 18.30 -22.47
CA ASP A 17 -1.39 18.75 -23.87
C ASP A 17 -0.21 19.69 -24.15
N ALA A 18 0.28 20.41 -23.15
CA ALA A 18 1.46 21.29 -23.26
C ALA A 18 2.80 20.52 -23.17
N LEU A 19 2.82 19.29 -22.66
CA LEU A 19 4.03 18.48 -22.57
C LEU A 19 4.49 17.99 -23.96
N PRO A 20 5.79 17.67 -24.12
CA PRO A 20 6.31 16.98 -25.30
C PRO A 20 5.54 15.70 -25.63
N GLU A 21 5.31 15.42 -26.92
CA GLU A 21 4.55 14.24 -27.37
C GLU A 21 5.14 12.91 -26.86
N SER A 22 6.46 12.84 -26.75
CA SER A 22 7.21 11.71 -26.19
C SER A 22 6.89 11.41 -24.72
N LEU A 23 6.22 12.33 -24.02
CA LEU A 23 5.86 12.21 -22.61
C LEU A 23 4.35 11.98 -22.38
N ARG A 24 3.48 12.49 -23.28
CA ARG A 24 2.02 12.47 -23.10
C ARG A 24 1.44 11.08 -22.90
N GLY A 25 1.98 10.06 -23.56
CA GLY A 25 1.51 8.67 -23.48
C GLY A 25 2.01 7.89 -22.26
N HIS A 26 2.99 8.42 -21.52
CA HIS A 26 3.70 7.68 -20.47
C HIS A 26 3.48 8.26 -19.06
N ILE A 27 2.79 9.39 -18.96
CA ILE A 27 2.57 10.10 -17.70
C ILE A 27 1.11 9.96 -17.28
N SER A 28 0.89 9.45 -16.07
CA SER A 28 -0.44 9.46 -15.46
C SER A 28 -0.84 10.87 -15.03
N LEU A 29 -2.13 11.21 -15.08
CA LEU A 29 -2.66 12.55 -14.72
C LEU A 29 -2.15 13.07 -13.37
N ARG A 30 -1.93 12.16 -12.40
CA ARG A 30 -1.39 12.48 -11.08
C ARG A 30 0.01 13.11 -11.13
N ASN A 31 0.82 12.74 -12.11
CA ASN A 31 2.21 13.17 -12.23
C ASN A 31 2.39 14.32 -13.22
N VAL A 32 1.37 14.68 -14.00
CA VAL A 32 1.43 15.71 -15.05
C VAL A 32 1.90 17.05 -14.49
N GLU A 33 1.35 17.45 -13.35
CA GLU A 33 1.71 18.71 -12.70
C GLU A 33 3.19 18.73 -12.30
N ALA A 34 3.67 17.65 -11.69
CA ALA A 34 5.07 17.52 -11.29
C ALA A 34 6.03 17.48 -12.49
N VAL A 35 5.64 16.84 -13.60
CA VAL A 35 6.45 16.85 -14.83
C VAL A 35 6.44 18.22 -15.50
N SER A 36 5.29 18.88 -15.55
CA SER A 36 5.17 20.22 -16.14
C SER A 36 5.98 21.28 -15.40
N ALA A 37 6.25 21.06 -14.10
CA ALA A 37 7.11 21.91 -13.29
C ALA A 37 8.62 21.70 -13.54
N LEU A 38 9.02 20.62 -14.21
CA LEU A 38 10.42 20.38 -14.58
C LEU A 38 10.86 21.32 -15.70
N SER A 39 12.16 21.63 -15.76
CA SER A 39 12.74 22.35 -16.88
C SER A 39 12.58 21.57 -18.20
N PRO A 40 12.55 22.24 -19.37
CA PRO A 40 12.44 21.56 -20.66
C PRO A 40 13.55 20.51 -20.89
N GLU A 41 14.77 20.76 -20.41
CA GLU A 41 15.90 19.82 -20.47
C GLU A 41 15.67 18.58 -19.60
N ALA A 42 15.14 18.76 -18.39
CA ALA A 42 14.78 17.67 -17.50
C ALA A 42 13.60 16.86 -18.05
N GLN A 43 12.63 17.50 -18.69
CA GLN A 43 11.55 16.81 -19.41
C GLN A 43 12.10 15.96 -20.56
N GLY A 44 13.05 16.50 -21.34
CA GLY A 44 13.74 15.76 -22.40
C GLY A 44 14.47 14.53 -21.87
N THR A 45 15.23 14.69 -20.79
CA THR A 45 15.94 13.60 -20.11
C THR A 45 14.97 12.54 -19.57
N LEU A 46 13.85 12.96 -18.98
CA LEU A 46 12.80 12.06 -18.51
C LEU A 46 12.21 11.24 -19.66
N ALA A 47 11.96 11.87 -20.82
CA ALA A 47 11.42 11.17 -21.99
C ALA A 47 12.38 10.10 -22.50
N GLN A 48 13.68 10.41 -22.56
CA GLN A 48 14.70 9.45 -22.95
C GLN A 48 14.84 8.31 -21.94
N ALA A 49 14.76 8.60 -20.64
CA ALA A 49 14.78 7.56 -19.61
C ALA A 49 13.57 6.63 -19.69
N ILE A 50 12.38 7.17 -19.96
CA ILE A 50 11.17 6.36 -20.19
C ILE A 50 11.36 5.41 -21.38
N GLN A 51 11.88 5.93 -22.50
CA GLN A 51 12.18 5.10 -23.68
C GLN A 51 13.24 4.04 -23.39
N ALA A 52 14.20 4.35 -22.52
CA ALA A 52 15.23 3.42 -22.06
C ALA A 52 14.78 2.44 -20.96
N GLY A 53 13.48 2.43 -20.62
CA GLY A 53 12.90 1.44 -19.71
C GLY A 53 12.84 1.87 -18.24
N LEU A 54 12.73 3.17 -17.96
CA LEU A 54 12.52 3.68 -16.60
C LEU A 54 11.31 3.02 -15.93
N LYS A 55 11.56 2.38 -14.78
CA LYS A 55 10.53 1.63 -14.03
C LYS A 55 9.72 2.48 -13.04
N ARG A 56 10.26 3.62 -12.59
CA ARG A 56 9.73 4.43 -11.49
C ARG A 56 9.64 5.92 -11.85
N LEU A 57 8.55 6.30 -12.49
CA LEU A 57 8.31 7.67 -12.93
C LEU A 57 8.32 8.71 -11.78
N PRO A 58 7.62 8.52 -10.63
CA PRO A 58 7.62 9.53 -9.56
C PRO A 58 9.02 9.82 -9.02
N ARG A 59 9.84 8.78 -8.87
CA ARG A 59 11.20 8.92 -8.36
C ARG A 59 12.11 9.69 -9.31
N ALA A 60 12.00 9.40 -10.60
CA ALA A 60 12.76 10.14 -11.61
C ALA A 60 12.39 11.63 -11.63
N ILE A 61 11.10 11.95 -11.46
CA ILE A 61 10.61 13.34 -11.37
C ILE A 61 11.22 14.04 -10.14
N GLU A 62 11.24 13.40 -8.98
CA GLU A 62 11.88 13.95 -7.78
C GLU A 62 13.38 14.20 -7.96
N LEU A 63 14.08 13.25 -8.59
CA LEU A 63 15.53 13.35 -8.83
C LEU A 63 15.84 14.51 -9.78
N LEU A 64 15.10 14.62 -10.89
CA LEU A 64 15.24 15.71 -11.85
C LEU A 64 14.81 17.07 -11.30
N GLY A 65 13.84 17.09 -10.37
CA GLY A 65 13.46 18.33 -9.67
C GLY A 65 14.57 18.86 -8.75
N LYS A 66 15.49 18.00 -8.30
CA LYS A 66 16.63 18.37 -7.43
C LYS A 66 17.94 18.57 -8.20
N ALA A 67 18.15 17.78 -9.24
CA ALA A 67 19.35 17.76 -10.07
C ALA A 67 18.94 17.64 -11.54
N PRO A 68 18.53 18.75 -12.18
CA PRO A 68 18.07 18.74 -13.57
C PRO A 68 19.15 18.33 -14.57
N GLU A 69 20.43 18.44 -14.19
CA GLU A 69 21.60 18.04 -14.98
C GLU A 69 21.92 16.54 -14.97
N LEU A 70 21.12 15.70 -14.31
CA LEU A 70 21.33 14.24 -14.31
C LEU A 70 21.28 13.69 -15.74
N THR A 71 22.25 12.85 -16.08
CA THR A 71 22.22 12.12 -17.34
C THR A 71 21.18 10.99 -17.29
N VAL A 72 20.75 10.50 -18.46
CA VAL A 72 19.78 9.40 -18.58
C VAL A 72 20.28 8.15 -17.83
N SER A 73 21.56 7.80 -17.98
CA SER A 73 22.16 6.63 -17.31
C SER A 73 22.16 6.78 -15.78
N GLU A 74 22.58 7.94 -15.27
CA GLU A 74 22.57 8.20 -13.83
C GLU A 74 21.15 8.21 -13.26
N LEU A 75 20.18 8.73 -14.03
CA LEU A 75 18.78 8.74 -13.65
C LEU A 75 18.21 7.31 -13.54
N LEU A 76 18.51 6.45 -14.52
CA LEU A 76 18.08 5.04 -14.52
C LEU A 76 18.69 4.25 -13.36
N GLU A 77 19.99 4.44 -13.09
CA GLU A 77 20.67 3.80 -11.97
C GLU A 77 20.09 4.26 -10.63
N LYS A 78 19.99 5.58 -10.40
CA LYS A 78 19.48 6.13 -9.13
C LYS A 78 18.00 5.84 -8.91
N ALA A 79 17.18 5.84 -9.96
CA ALA A 79 15.77 5.47 -9.85
C ALA A 79 15.58 3.97 -9.56
N SER A 80 16.57 3.12 -9.85
CA SER A 80 16.53 1.67 -9.63
C SER A 80 17.19 1.22 -8.33
N ALA A 81 18.21 1.94 -7.84
CA ALA A 81 19.05 1.55 -6.71
C ALA A 81 18.29 1.38 -5.37
N GLU A 82 17.16 2.07 -5.17
CA GLU A 82 16.31 1.88 -3.98
C GLU A 82 15.49 0.57 -3.97
N GLN A 83 15.74 -0.38 -4.88
CA GLN A 83 15.24 -1.75 -4.71
C GLN A 83 16.03 -2.56 -3.69
N GLU A 84 17.27 -2.19 -3.35
CA GLU A 84 18.10 -3.02 -2.46
C GLU A 84 17.92 -2.69 -0.98
N SER A 85 17.35 -1.54 -0.62
CA SER A 85 17.12 -1.15 0.78
C SER A 85 15.76 -1.57 1.36
N VAL A 86 14.83 -2.07 0.53
CA VAL A 86 13.49 -2.52 0.98
C VAL A 86 13.35 -4.05 1.04
N LYS A 87 14.47 -4.78 0.97
CA LYS A 87 14.55 -6.19 1.39
C LYS A 87 15.07 -6.33 2.82
N LYS A 88 14.81 -5.36 3.69
CA LYS A 88 14.81 -5.68 5.13
C LYS A 88 13.61 -6.59 5.34
N ALA A 89 13.89 -7.89 5.45
CA ALA A 89 13.02 -8.80 6.18
C ALA A 89 12.55 -8.04 7.42
N VAL A 90 11.23 -7.82 7.50
CA VAL A 90 10.62 -7.25 8.70
C VAL A 90 10.89 -8.28 9.78
N VAL A 91 11.98 -8.10 10.52
CA VAL A 91 12.12 -8.71 11.82
C VAL A 91 10.92 -8.18 12.58
N PRO A 92 9.97 -9.03 13.00
CA PRO A 92 8.80 -8.55 13.71
C PRO A 92 9.31 -7.79 14.93
N ASP A 93 8.96 -6.51 14.99
CA ASP A 93 9.29 -5.69 16.13
C ASP A 93 8.62 -6.30 17.37
N THR A 94 9.27 -6.18 18.51
CA THR A 94 8.77 -6.64 19.81
C THR A 94 7.34 -6.14 20.11
N ASP A 95 6.95 -5.00 19.55
CA ASP A 95 5.61 -4.45 19.67
C ASP A 95 4.55 -5.22 18.85
N THR A 96 4.85 -5.64 17.62
CA THR A 96 3.95 -6.47 16.81
C THR A 96 3.74 -7.84 17.47
N GLN A 97 4.79 -8.44 18.04
CA GLN A 97 4.67 -9.69 18.79
C GLN A 97 3.81 -9.51 20.05
N ARG A 98 4.01 -8.41 20.78
CA ARG A 98 3.18 -8.07 21.94
C ARG A 98 1.71 -7.94 21.55
N ARG A 99 1.42 -7.28 20.43
CA ARG A 99 0.06 -7.11 19.92
C ARG A 99 -0.59 -8.42 19.51
N LEU A 100 0.16 -9.31 18.85
CA LEU A 100 -0.33 -10.65 18.52
C LEU A 100 -0.63 -11.45 19.79
N ALA A 101 0.23 -11.39 20.81
CA ALA A 101 -0.02 -12.04 22.09
C ALA A 101 -1.27 -11.48 22.79
N ASP A 102 -1.52 -10.17 22.71
CA ASP A 102 -2.77 -9.57 23.22
C ASP A 102 -4.01 -10.11 22.48
N LEU A 103 -3.93 -10.24 21.14
CA LEU A 103 -5.02 -10.82 20.33
C LEU A 103 -5.27 -12.29 20.68
N ILE A 104 -4.21 -13.07 20.90
CA ILE A 104 -4.33 -14.47 21.33
C ILE A 104 -5.05 -14.55 22.69
N GLN A 105 -4.66 -13.73 23.66
CA GLN A 105 -5.31 -13.71 24.98
C GLN A 105 -6.73 -13.17 24.92
N PHE A 106 -7.04 -12.25 24.01
CA PHE A 106 -8.41 -11.81 23.76
C PHE A 106 -9.28 -12.97 23.25
N CYS A 107 -8.78 -13.78 22.31
CA CYS A 107 -9.48 -14.94 21.77
C CYS A 107 -9.49 -16.17 22.70
N TYR A 108 -8.55 -16.22 23.66
CA TYR A 108 -8.39 -17.32 24.60
C TYR A 108 -8.05 -16.76 26.00
N PRO A 109 -9.05 -16.25 26.75
CA PRO A 109 -8.82 -15.53 28.01
C PRO A 109 -8.13 -16.35 29.10
N ASP A 110 -8.32 -17.67 29.10
CA ASP A 110 -7.67 -18.58 30.05
C ASP A 110 -6.18 -18.84 29.73
N MET A 111 -5.71 -18.39 28.56
CA MET A 111 -4.32 -18.56 28.15
C MET A 111 -3.40 -17.56 28.87
N ASN A 112 -2.41 -18.08 29.61
CA ASN A 112 -1.41 -17.25 30.26
C ASN A 112 -0.48 -16.54 29.25
N ARG A 113 0.19 -15.48 29.70
CA ARG A 113 1.03 -14.64 28.83
C ARG A 113 2.22 -15.38 28.23
N ILE A 114 2.80 -16.32 28.98
CA ILE A 114 3.99 -17.07 28.54
C ILE A 114 3.61 -17.96 27.34
N SER A 115 2.48 -18.66 27.42
CA SER A 115 1.95 -19.48 26.33
C SER A 115 1.58 -18.64 25.11
N ALA A 116 0.95 -17.48 25.30
CA ALA A 116 0.59 -16.58 24.21
C ALA A 116 1.83 -16.05 23.45
N ASN A 117 2.89 -15.66 24.18
CA ASN A 117 4.15 -15.25 23.57
C ASN A 117 4.82 -16.41 22.82
N ALA A 118 4.85 -17.61 23.39
CA ALA A 118 5.41 -18.79 22.73
C ALA A 118 4.69 -19.12 21.41
N LEU A 119 3.37 -18.93 21.35
CA LEU A 119 2.60 -19.09 20.11
C LEU A 119 2.97 -18.03 19.05
N CYS A 120 3.31 -16.81 19.45
CA CYS A 120 3.74 -15.77 18.50
C CYS A 120 5.05 -16.14 17.77
N GLU A 121 5.89 -16.97 18.39
CA GLU A 121 7.13 -17.48 17.80
C GLU A 121 6.92 -18.78 16.98
N SER A 122 5.71 -19.35 17.03
CA SER A 122 5.40 -20.59 16.34
C SER A 122 5.18 -20.40 14.84
N GLU A 123 5.56 -21.41 14.04
CA GLU A 123 5.31 -21.44 12.60
C GLU A 123 3.81 -21.34 12.27
N ALA A 124 2.95 -21.89 13.11
CA ALA A 124 1.50 -21.86 12.95
C ALA A 124 0.91 -20.44 12.91
N LEU A 125 1.54 -19.47 13.60
CA LEU A 125 1.11 -18.07 13.61
C LEU A 125 2.01 -17.14 12.79
N ALA A 126 3.04 -17.65 12.11
CA ALA A 126 3.94 -16.83 11.30
C ALA A 126 3.17 -16.01 10.24
N GLY A 127 2.18 -16.62 9.59
CA GLY A 127 1.30 -15.92 8.64
C GLY A 127 0.42 -14.85 9.29
N VAL A 128 -0.08 -15.11 10.50
CA VAL A 128 -0.89 -14.13 11.26
C VAL A 128 -0.04 -12.95 11.70
N LEU A 129 1.19 -13.20 12.16
CA LEU A 129 2.15 -12.16 12.54
C LEU A 129 2.49 -11.23 11.37
N GLN A 130 2.67 -11.79 10.17
CA GLN A 130 2.88 -11.00 8.94
C GLN A 130 1.66 -10.11 8.63
N ILE A 131 0.44 -10.63 8.80
CA ILE A 131 -0.78 -9.85 8.60
C ILE A 131 -0.86 -8.69 9.61
N VAL A 132 -0.63 -8.94 10.90
CA VAL A 132 -0.65 -7.89 11.93
C VAL A 132 0.38 -6.81 11.60
N SER A 133 1.62 -7.21 11.27
CA SER A 133 2.68 -6.27 10.88
C SER A 133 2.33 -5.46 9.63
N ALA A 134 1.74 -6.10 8.61
CA ALA A 134 1.33 -5.42 7.38
C ALA A 134 0.20 -4.42 7.63
N LEU A 135 -0.78 -4.76 8.47
CA LEU A 135 -1.85 -3.86 8.87
C LEU A 135 -1.31 -2.65 9.63
N GLU A 136 -0.43 -2.86 10.61
CA GLU A 136 0.22 -1.78 11.36
C GLU A 136 1.00 -0.85 10.42
N SER A 137 1.78 -1.42 9.50
CA SER A 137 2.52 -0.66 8.49
C SER A 137 1.60 0.15 7.58
N MET A 138 0.45 -0.40 7.19
CA MET A 138 -0.53 0.29 6.35
C MET A 138 -1.21 1.44 7.10
N PHE A 139 -1.59 1.25 8.36
CA PHE A 139 -2.20 2.29 9.19
C PHE A 139 -1.22 3.40 9.57
N ALA A 140 0.07 3.09 9.73
CA ALA A 140 1.11 4.09 9.95
C ALA A 140 1.51 4.84 8.67
N SER A 141 1.15 4.32 7.49
CA SER A 141 1.57 4.90 6.22
C SER A 141 0.89 6.24 5.95
N PRO A 142 1.64 7.30 5.61
CA PRO A 142 1.05 8.59 5.21
C PRO A 142 0.20 8.47 3.94
N HIS A 143 0.39 7.39 3.16
CA HIS A 143 -0.35 7.14 1.93
C HIS A 143 -1.77 6.64 2.16
N LEU A 144 -2.11 6.15 3.37
CA LEU A 144 -3.47 5.69 3.68
C LEU A 144 -4.51 6.81 3.57
N ASN A 145 -4.08 8.07 3.74
CA ASN A 145 -4.93 9.25 3.57
C ASN A 145 -5.34 9.52 2.11
N SER A 146 -4.75 8.81 1.15
CA SER A 146 -5.16 8.90 -0.25
C SER A 146 -6.45 8.11 -0.48
N ASP A 147 -7.43 8.76 -1.11
CA ASP A 147 -8.70 8.18 -1.52
C ASP A 147 -8.58 6.81 -2.22
N PHE A 148 -7.74 6.71 -3.26
CA PHE A 148 -7.57 5.46 -4.00
C PHE A 148 -6.92 4.36 -3.16
N VAL A 149 -5.97 4.72 -2.28
CA VAL A 149 -5.28 3.76 -1.40
C VAL A 149 -6.25 3.21 -0.36
N LEU A 150 -7.02 4.10 0.29
CA LEU A 150 -8.00 3.71 1.30
C LEU A 150 -9.09 2.82 0.71
N VAL A 151 -9.63 3.16 -0.47
CA VAL A 151 -10.68 2.37 -1.14
C VAL A 151 -10.16 0.98 -1.54
N ILE A 152 -8.96 0.90 -2.11
CA ILE A 152 -8.35 -0.39 -2.48
C ILE A 152 -8.06 -1.23 -1.23
N PHE A 153 -7.51 -0.61 -0.18
CA PHE A 153 -7.21 -1.29 1.07
C PHE A 153 -8.50 -1.83 1.72
N HIS A 154 -9.55 -1.03 1.78
CA HIS A 154 -10.86 -1.45 2.26
C HIS A 154 -11.43 -2.62 1.45
N ALA A 155 -11.38 -2.55 0.11
CA ALA A 155 -11.85 -3.65 -0.74
C ALA A 155 -11.05 -4.94 -0.51
N CYS A 156 -9.73 -4.83 -0.29
CA CYS A 156 -8.86 -5.96 0.03
C CYS A 156 -9.24 -6.62 1.37
N LEU A 157 -9.46 -5.81 2.42
CA LEU A 157 -9.91 -6.31 3.72
C LEU A 157 -11.27 -7.01 3.63
N LYS A 158 -12.22 -6.42 2.90
CA LYS A 158 -13.54 -7.02 2.69
C LYS A 158 -13.44 -8.41 2.05
N GLN A 159 -12.67 -8.55 0.98
CA GLN A 159 -12.47 -9.85 0.32
C GLN A 159 -11.77 -10.87 1.23
N ALA A 160 -10.81 -10.43 2.04
CA ALA A 160 -10.13 -11.30 2.99
C ALA A 160 -11.11 -11.82 4.06
N LEU A 161 -11.98 -10.95 4.59
CA LEU A 161 -13.00 -11.30 5.57
C LEU A 161 -14.04 -12.26 4.99
N GLU A 162 -14.52 -12.04 3.77
CA GLU A 162 -15.45 -12.95 3.09
C GLU A 162 -14.86 -14.36 2.93
N ARG A 163 -13.58 -14.46 2.56
CA ARG A 163 -12.87 -15.75 2.48
C ARG A 163 -12.69 -16.40 3.84
N LEU A 164 -12.45 -15.61 4.89
CA LEU A 164 -12.33 -16.11 6.25
C LEU A 164 -13.67 -16.65 6.76
N ASP A 165 -14.76 -15.91 6.53
CA ASP A 165 -16.12 -16.35 6.88
C ASP A 165 -16.48 -17.67 6.21
N GLN A 166 -16.12 -17.84 4.93
CA GLN A 166 -16.30 -19.11 4.21
C GLN A 166 -15.53 -20.26 4.91
N LYS A 167 -14.28 -20.01 5.32
CA LYS A 167 -13.47 -21.00 6.03
C LYS A 167 -13.99 -21.31 7.43
N LEU A 168 -14.52 -20.33 8.14
CA LEU A 168 -15.17 -20.53 9.44
C LEU A 168 -16.45 -21.36 9.27
N ALA A 169 -17.22 -21.13 8.21
CA ALA A 169 -18.43 -21.89 7.91
C ALA A 169 -18.18 -23.38 7.60
N GLU A 170 -16.99 -23.74 7.12
CA GLU A 170 -16.59 -25.12 6.88
C GLU A 170 -16.42 -25.94 8.19
N ASN A 171 -16.27 -25.29 9.36
CA ASN A 171 -16.03 -25.97 10.63
C ASN A 171 -16.84 -25.37 11.80
N PRO A 172 -17.85 -26.10 12.33
CA PRO A 172 -18.68 -25.65 13.45
C PRO A 172 -17.89 -25.30 14.72
N ALA A 173 -16.74 -25.95 14.96
CA ALA A 173 -15.90 -25.66 16.12
C ALA A 173 -15.28 -24.25 16.04
N PHE A 174 -14.95 -23.79 14.82
CA PHE A 174 -14.44 -22.44 14.61
C PHE A 174 -15.54 -21.39 14.77
N GLN A 175 -16.75 -21.68 14.30
CA GLN A 175 -17.91 -20.80 14.53
C GLN A 175 -18.19 -20.62 16.02
N GLN A 176 -18.18 -21.70 16.79
CA GLN A 176 -18.35 -21.63 18.24
C GLN A 176 -17.24 -20.81 18.92
N ALA A 177 -15.99 -20.96 18.48
CA ALA A 177 -14.87 -20.18 19.00
C ALA A 177 -15.01 -18.68 18.69
N VAL A 178 -15.48 -18.34 17.49
CA VAL A 178 -15.74 -16.95 17.06
C VAL A 178 -16.87 -16.33 17.89
N SER A 179 -18.00 -17.04 18.03
CA SER A 179 -19.14 -16.56 18.83
C SER A 179 -18.80 -16.38 20.31
N LYS A 180 -18.03 -17.30 20.90
CA LYS A 180 -17.59 -17.20 22.31
C LYS A 180 -16.75 -15.96 22.60
N ASN A 181 -16.04 -15.45 21.59
CA ASN A 181 -15.19 -14.28 21.70
C ASN A 181 -15.87 -12.98 21.25
N ASN A 182 -17.20 -12.98 21.06
CA ASN A 182 -17.97 -11.86 20.52
C ASN A 182 -17.45 -11.32 19.17
N LEU A 183 -16.76 -12.17 18.41
CA LEU A 183 -16.36 -11.85 17.05
C LEU A 183 -17.55 -12.12 16.13
N THR A 184 -17.89 -11.16 15.28
CA THR A 184 -18.99 -11.28 14.31
C THR A 184 -18.46 -11.71 12.95
N THR A 185 -19.01 -12.79 12.37
CA THR A 185 -18.84 -13.07 10.94
C THR A 185 -19.58 -12.01 10.13
N HIS A 186 -19.01 -11.51 9.04
CA HIS A 186 -19.57 -10.42 8.23
C HIS A 186 -20.74 -10.83 7.32
N SER A 187 -21.34 -12.00 7.54
CA SER A 187 -22.49 -12.49 6.80
C SER A 187 -23.83 -11.93 7.31
N THR A 188 -24.06 -10.62 7.11
CA THR A 188 -25.35 -9.89 7.04
C THR A 188 -25.00 -8.40 6.84
N GLU A 189 -25.28 -7.70 5.74
CA GLU A 189 -26.54 -7.55 5.02
C GLU A 189 -26.31 -7.49 3.49
N VAL A 190 -26.76 -8.52 2.76
CA VAL A 190 -27.31 -8.33 1.42
C VAL A 190 -28.78 -8.72 1.53
N SER A 191 -29.61 -7.78 1.99
CA SER A 191 -31.06 -7.91 1.91
C SER A 191 -31.64 -6.61 1.36
N ASN A 192 -32.14 -6.74 0.13
CA ASN A 192 -33.15 -5.92 -0.55
C ASN A 192 -32.84 -4.44 -0.85
N ALA A 193 -32.41 -4.20 -2.09
CA ALA A 193 -32.92 -3.11 -2.91
C ALA A 193 -33.59 -3.71 -4.15
#